data_AF-A0A7J4JT94-F1
#
_entry.id   AF-A0A7J4JT94-F1
#
_cell.length_a   1.000
_cell.length_b   1.000
_cell.length_c   1.000
_cell.angle_alpha   90.00
_cell.angle_beta   90.00
_cell.angle_gamma   90.00
#
_symmetry.space_group_name_H-M   'P 1'
#
loop_
_entity.id
_entity.type
_entity.pdbx_description
1 polymer ?
#
loop_
_entity_poly.entity_id
_entity_poly.type
_entity_poly.pdbx_seq_one_letter_code
_entity_poly.pdbx_strand_id
1 'polypeptide(L)' 'MAELPGVEPKDLQLRAFPNQLSIRVNDPERLLSKTFALPAEVVWDSVKHSLKNGILEIVLKKRK' A
#
# COMPACT_ATOMS: atom_id res chain seq x y z
N MET A 1 6.04 -1.12 -6.56
CA MET A 1 6.30 0.30 -6.22
C MET A 1 5.15 1.11 -6.77
N ALA A 2 4.74 2.17 -6.09
CA ALA A 2 3.69 3.09 -6.54
C ALA A 2 4.15 4.54 -6.33
N GLU A 3 3.78 5.43 -7.26
CA GLU A 3 4.10 6.86 -7.19
C GLU A 3 2.92 7.64 -6.61
N LEU A 4 3.20 8.43 -5.59
CA LEU A 4 2.26 9.23 -4.79
C LEU A 4 2.90 10.60 -4.45
N PRO A 5 3.14 11.47 -5.45
CA PRO A 5 3.74 12.78 -5.20
C PRO A 5 2.80 13.67 -4.38
N GLY A 6 3.35 14.32 -3.35
CA GLY A 6 2.61 15.23 -2.48
C GLY A 6 1.67 14.55 -1.48
N VAL A 7 1.70 13.22 -1.36
CA VAL A 7 0.91 12.50 -0.34
C VAL A 7 1.71 12.45 0.96
N GLU A 8 1.07 12.82 2.07
CA GLU A 8 1.67 12.66 3.40
C GLU A 8 1.42 11.23 3.94
N PRO A 9 2.36 10.65 4.71
CA PRO A 9 2.19 9.30 5.27
C PRO A 9 0.92 9.11 6.10
N LYS A 10 0.43 10.16 6.76
CA LYS A 10 -0.77 10.11 7.62
C LYS A 10 -2.07 9.89 6.84
N ASP A 11 -2.10 10.30 5.58
CA ASP A 11 -3.28 10.20 4.71
C ASP A 11 -3.31 8.86 3.95
N LEU A 12 -2.25 8.06 4.09
CA LEU A 12 -2.10 6.75 3.46
C LEU A 12 -2.69 5.65 4.35
N GLN A 13 -3.63 4.89 3.78
CA GLN A 13 -4.17 3.68 4.38
C GLN A 13 -3.81 2.47 3.50
N LEU A 14 -3.15 1.49 4.12
CA LEU A 14 -2.78 0.22 3.50
C LEU A 14 -3.56 -0.91 4.15
N ARG A 15 -4.19 -1.77 3.34
CA ARG A 15 -4.83 -3.00 3.80
C ARG A 15 -4.34 -4.16 2.96
N ALA A 16 -3.65 -5.09 3.60
CA ALA A 16 -3.29 -6.36 2.98
C ALA A 16 -4.35 -7.42 3.28
N PHE A 17 -4.60 -8.26 2.29
CA PHE A 17 -5.39 -9.47 2.34
C PHE A 17 -4.51 -10.62 1.83
N PRO A 18 -4.92 -11.90 1.98
CA PRO A 18 -4.10 -13.01 1.54
C PRO A 18 -3.62 -12.86 0.09
N ASN A 19 -4.47 -12.45 -0.85
CA ASN A 19 -4.17 -12.41 -2.29
C ASN A 19 -4.26 -11.00 -2.91
N GLN A 20 -4.41 -9.95 -2.12
CA GLN A 20 -4.53 -8.59 -2.65
C GLN A 20 -4.04 -7.53 -1.65
N LEU A 21 -3.66 -6.37 -2.19
CA LEU A 21 -3.26 -5.20 -1.43
C LEU A 21 -4.11 -4.00 -1.86
N SER A 22 -4.77 -3.35 -0.91
CA SER A 22 -5.50 -2.12 -1.13
C SER A 22 -4.72 -0.93 -0.58
N ILE A 23 -4.59 0.11 -1.41
CA ILE A 23 -3.95 1.38 -1.11
C ILE A 23 -5.00 2.47 -1.26
N ARG A 24 -5.24 3.21 -0.18
CA ARG A 24 -6.16 4.34 -0.16
C ARG A 24 -5.44 5.59 0.32
N VAL A 25 -5.66 6.70 -0.36
CA VAL A 25 -5.21 8.03 0.05
C VAL A 25 -6.46 8.82 0.40
N ASN A 26 -6.56 9.23 1.66
CA ASN A 26 -7.67 10.04 2.18
C ASN A 26 -7.25 11.50 2.28
N ASP A 27 -6.82 12.05 1.15
CA ASP A 27 -6.56 13.47 1.01
C ASP A 27 -7.74 14.11 0.26
N PRO A 28 -8.32 15.21 0.77
CA PRO A 28 -9.48 15.86 0.16
C PRO A 28 -9.19 16.42 -1.25
N GLU A 29 -7.93 16.73 -1.57
CA GLU A 29 -7.53 17.19 -2.90
C GLU A 29 -7.22 16.01 -3.85
N ARG A 30 -6.86 14.84 -3.31
CA ARG A 30 -6.39 13.67 -4.06
C ARG A 30 -6.88 12.35 -3.47
N LEU A 31 -8.19 12.12 -3.58
CA LEU A 31 -8.77 10.85 -3.16
C LEU A 31 -8.44 9.75 -4.19
N LEU A 32 -7.66 8.76 -3.74
CA LEU A 32 -7.24 7.63 -4.56
C LEU A 32 -7.55 6.32 -3.83
N SER A 33 -8.08 5.34 -4.56
CA SER A 33 -8.22 3.97 -4.08
C SER A 33 -7.79 3.00 -5.18
N LYS A 34 -6.75 2.21 -4.94
CA LYS A 34 -6.29 1.16 -5.84
C LYS A 34 -6.16 -0.16 -5.11
N THR A 35 -6.55 -1.23 -5.78
CA THR A 35 -6.38 -2.60 -5.30
C THR A 35 -5.55 -3.37 -6.30
N PHE A 36 -4.56 -4.10 -5.80
CA PHE A 36 -3.64 -4.90 -6.58
C PHE A 36 -3.81 -6.35 -6.21
N ALA A 37 -3.96 -7.23 -7.20
CA ALA A 37 -3.81 -8.66 -6.98
C ALA A 37 -2.33 -8.96 -6.65
N LEU A 38 -2.10 -9.76 -5.62
CA LEU A 38 -0.78 -10.23 -5.26
C LEU A 38 -0.48 -11.53 -6.02
N PRO A 39 0.78 -11.75 -6.44
CA PRO A 39 1.16 -12.94 -7.21
C PRO A 39 1.19 -14.22 -6.38
N ALA A 40 1.02 -14.13 -5.05
CA ALA A 40 0.97 -15.25 -4.13
C ALA A 40 0.22 -14.85 -2.86
N GLU A 41 -0.16 -15.84 -2.06
CA GLU A 41 -0.68 -15.58 -0.72
C GLU A 41 0.37 -14.94 0.19
N VAL A 42 -0.06 -14.02 1.06
CA VAL A 42 0.80 -13.33 2.04
C VAL A 42 0.26 -13.43 3.46
N VAL A 43 1.15 -13.22 4.41
CA VAL A 43 0.83 -13.00 5.82
C VAL A 43 0.33 -11.56 5.97
N TRP A 44 -0.98 -11.37 6.10
CA TRP A 44 -1.66 -10.07 5.98
C TRP A 44 -1.21 -9.03 7.03
N ASP A 45 -0.79 -9.45 8.21
CA ASP A 45 -0.27 -8.62 9.29
C ASP A 45 1.23 -8.29 9.15
N SER A 46 1.91 -8.80 8.12
CA SER A 46 3.36 -8.60 7.91
C SER A 46 3.75 -7.32 7.15
N VAL A 47 2.79 -6.44 6.87
CA VAL A 47 2.99 -5.23 6.05
C VAL A 47 4.06 -4.33 6.66
N LYS A 48 5.09 -4.03 5.87
CA LYS A 48 6.02 -2.93 6.12
C LYS A 48 5.98 -1.98 4.93
N HIS A 49 6.06 -0.68 5.18
CA HIS A 49 6.05 0.31 4.12
C HIS A 49 6.99 1.49 4.40
N SER A 50 7.40 2.16 3.34
CA SER A 50 8.18 3.40 3.38
C SER A 50 7.71 4.31 2.26
N LEU A 51 7.52 5.60 2.54
CA LEU A 51 7.22 6.63 1.56
C LEU A 51 8.39 7.63 1.53
N LYS A 52 9.15 7.66 0.44
CA LYS A 52 10.29 8.56 0.28
C LYS A 52 10.23 9.22 -1.09
N ASN A 53 10.31 10.55 -1.12
CA ASN A 53 10.24 11.34 -2.36
C ASN A 53 9.02 11.00 -3.23
N GLY A 54 7.87 10.73 -2.60
CA GLY A 54 6.65 10.33 -3.31
C GLY A 54 6.64 8.88 -3.81
N ILE A 55 7.66 8.07 -3.53
CA ILE A 55 7.67 6.64 -3.89
C ILE A 55 7.26 5.80 -2.68
N LEU A 56 6.19 5.04 -2.86
CA LEU A 56 5.70 4.07 -1.88
C LEU A 56 6.29 2.68 -2.17
N GLU A 57 7.12 2.24 -1.22
CA GLU A 57 7.64 0.88 -1.15
C GLU A 57 6.88 0.08 -0.09
N ILE A 58 6.51 -1.16 -0.44
CA ILE A 58 5.75 -2.06 0.44
C ILE A 58 6.41 -3.44 0.38
N VAL A 59 6.63 -4.01 1.56
CA VAL A 59 7.20 -5.36 1.73
C VAL A 59 6.22 -6.21 2.52
N LEU A 60 5.93 -7.40 1.98
CA LEU A 60 5.02 -8.39 2.54
C LEU A 60 5.73 -9.74 2.61
N LYS A 61 5.49 -10.51 3.68
CA LYS A 61 5.95 -11.91 3.75
C LYS A 61 4.99 -12.81 3.00
N LYS A 62 5.50 -13.61 2.07
CA LYS A 62 4.73 -14.68 1.43
C LYS A 62 4.29 -15.71 2.47
N ARG A 63 3.08 -16.23 2.31
CA ARG A 63 2.59 -17.39 3.04
C ARG A 63 3.32 -18.63 2.50
N LYS A 64 3.74 -19.52 3.41
CA LYS A 64 4.37 -20.79 3.04
C LYS A 64 3.35 -21.76 2.46
#